data_AF-A0A016UDX5-F1
#
_entry.id   AF-A0A016UDX5-F1
#
_cell.length_a   1.000
_cell.length_b   1.000
_cell.length_c   1.000
_cell.angle_alpha   90.00
_cell.angle_beta   90.00
_cell.angle_gamma   90.00
#
_symmetry.space_group_name_H-M   'P 1'
#
loop_
_entity.id
_entity.type
_entity.pdbx_description
1 polymer ?
#
loop_
_entity_poly.entity_id
_entity_poly.type
_entity_poly.pdbx_seq_one_letter_code
_entity_poly.pdbx_strand_id
1 'polypeptide(L)'
;MLFATYIVIASLFHESLTFDLGGWFTKVFADPVNKVKDWASGLEQWSSSDWDCGADRFWLTKLASKSMAQKRCPNVLEQINSACRWHDFCYSQGLEGQDVCDSRFCDALQNIQYPTEEEKKSCHLPRAMCDTVKLGGALIYRDKSNQ
;
A
#
# COMPACT_ATOMS: atom_id res chain seq x y z
N MET A 1 -11.95 -4.87 16.67
CA MET A 1 -11.15 -4.33 15.55
C MET A 1 -9.74 -4.95 15.54
N LEU A 2 -9.64 -6.27 15.40
CA LEU A 2 -8.39 -7.05 15.56
C LEU A 2 -8.08 -7.96 14.36
N PHE A 3 -8.85 -7.90 13.25
CA PHE A 3 -8.74 -8.87 12.16
C PHE A 3 -8.14 -8.32 10.84
N ALA A 4 -7.94 -7.00 10.75
CA ALA A 4 -7.25 -6.38 9.60
C ALA A 4 -5.76 -6.77 9.51
N THR A 5 -5.19 -7.30 10.60
CA THR A 5 -3.82 -7.85 10.67
C THR A 5 -3.64 -9.15 9.90
N TYR A 6 -4.69 -9.95 9.70
CA TYR A 6 -4.55 -11.27 9.07
C TYR A 6 -4.54 -11.22 7.53
N ILE A 7 -5.18 -10.21 6.93
CA ILE A 7 -5.32 -10.11 5.47
C ILE A 7 -4.04 -9.57 4.81
N VAL A 8 -3.28 -8.71 5.51
CA VAL A 8 -1.97 -8.25 5.01
C VAL A 8 -0.96 -9.41 4.91
N ILE A 9 -1.11 -10.45 5.74
CA ILE A 9 -0.28 -11.66 5.68
C ILE A 9 -0.81 -12.66 4.62
N ALA A 10 -2.13 -12.76 4.43
CA ALA A 10 -2.70 -13.70 3.45
C ALA A 10 -2.45 -13.30 1.99
N SER A 11 -2.41 -12.00 1.67
CA SER A 11 -2.11 -11.52 0.32
C SER A 11 -0.60 -11.45 0.01
N LEU A 12 0.27 -11.78 0.97
CA LEU A 12 1.72 -11.89 0.76
C LEU A 12 2.13 -13.23 0.11
N PHE A 13 1.23 -14.19 -0.10
CA PHE A 13 1.63 -15.59 -0.35
C PHE A 13 0.82 -16.38 -1.38
N HIS A 14 0.33 -15.78 -2.46
CA HIS A 14 -0.05 -16.59 -3.64
C HIS A 14 0.55 -16.01 -4.92
N GLU A 15 1.79 -16.44 -5.14
CA GLU A 15 2.55 -16.52 -6.39
C GLU A 15 2.90 -15.22 -7.14
N SER A 16 4.21 -15.05 -7.32
CA SER A 16 4.89 -14.18 -8.30
C SER A 16 5.07 -12.69 -7.99
N LEU A 17 5.67 -12.37 -6.83
CA LEU A 17 6.54 -11.19 -6.73
C LEU A 17 7.91 -11.65 -6.23
N THR A 18 8.90 -11.67 -7.12
CA THR A 18 10.31 -11.95 -6.83
C THR A 18 10.99 -10.83 -6.03
N PHE A 19 10.25 -10.18 -5.12
CA PHE A 19 10.82 -9.31 -4.12
C PHE A 19 11.10 -10.17 -2.90
N ASP A 20 12.37 -10.54 -2.74
CA ASP A 20 12.87 -11.24 -1.56
C ASP A 20 12.82 -10.30 -0.33
N LEU A 21 11.60 -10.04 0.15
CA LEU A 21 11.37 -9.34 1.41
C LEU A 21 12.06 -10.09 2.55
N GLY A 22 12.13 -11.42 2.49
CA GLY A 22 12.85 -12.25 3.47
C GLY A 22 14.35 -11.93 3.56
N GLY A 23 15.02 -11.79 2.42
CA GLY A 23 16.42 -11.35 2.31
C GLY A 23 16.66 -9.91 2.74
N TRP A 24 15.69 -9.03 2.51
CA TRP A 24 15.73 -7.66 3.04
C TRP A 24 15.56 -7.65 4.57
N PHE A 25 14.54 -8.32 5.11
CA PHE A 25 14.29 -8.41 6.55
C PHE A 25 15.47 -9.05 7.30
N THR A 26 16.06 -10.12 6.78
CA THR A 26 17.23 -10.77 7.40
C THR A 26 18.46 -9.87 7.47
N LYS A 27 18.67 -8.97 6.51
CA LYS A 27 19.71 -7.93 6.59
C LYS A 27 19.41 -6.88 7.65
N VAL A 28 18.14 -6.51 7.86
CA VAL A 28 17.73 -5.54 8.89
C VAL A 28 17.98 -6.07 10.31
N PHE A 29 17.78 -7.37 10.53
CA PHE A 29 17.93 -7.99 11.86
C PHE A 29 19.37 -8.45 12.19
N ALA A 30 20.34 -8.30 11.29
CA ALA A 30 21.73 -8.74 11.49
C ALA A 30 22.64 -7.69 12.18
N ASP A 31 22.17 -6.45 12.37
CA ASP A 31 22.95 -5.34 12.94
C ASP A 31 22.73 -5.18 14.48
N PRO A 32 23.68 -4.57 15.22
CA PRO A 32 23.57 -4.39 16.67
C PRO A 32 22.36 -3.52 17.08
N VAL A 33 21.71 -3.90 18.18
CA VAL A 33 20.38 -3.42 18.63
C VAL A 33 20.21 -1.89 18.65
N ASN A 34 21.24 -1.13 19.07
CA ASN A 34 21.17 0.34 19.11
C ASN A 34 21.18 0.98 17.72
N LYS A 35 21.94 0.39 16.78
CA LYS A 35 22.02 0.84 15.38
C LYS A 35 20.73 0.50 14.63
N VAL A 36 20.09 -0.63 14.97
CA VAL A 36 18.79 -1.04 14.41
C VAL A 36 17.68 -0.07 14.82
N LYS A 37 17.68 0.42 16.07
CA LYS A 37 16.67 1.37 16.55
C LYS A 37 16.72 2.70 15.78
N ASP A 38 17.89 3.30 15.67
CA ASP A 38 18.07 4.58 14.95
C ASP A 38 17.73 4.43 13.47
N TRP A 39 18.10 3.30 12.87
CA TRP A 39 17.80 3.00 11.47
C TRP A 39 16.31 2.75 11.24
N ALA A 40 15.63 2.04 12.15
CA ALA A 40 14.19 1.83 12.10
C ALA A 40 13.42 3.15 12.22
N SER A 41 13.81 4.02 13.15
CA SER A 41 13.22 5.36 13.28
C SER A 41 13.45 6.22 12.02
N GLY A 42 14.62 6.12 11.40
CA GLY A 42 14.90 6.78 10.12
C GLY A 42 14.02 6.27 8.97
N LEU A 43 13.76 4.96 8.90
CA LEU A 43 12.87 4.38 7.90
C LEU A 43 11.40 4.71 8.14
N GLU A 44 10.96 4.69 9.40
CA GLU A 44 9.61 5.10 9.79
C GLU A 44 9.36 6.55 9.39
N GLN A 45 10.28 7.46 9.74
CA GLN A 45 10.22 8.86 9.34
C GLN A 45 10.21 9.03 7.82
N TRP A 46 11.07 8.32 7.09
CA TRP A 46 11.11 8.35 5.63
C TRP A 46 9.81 7.85 4.99
N SER A 47 9.22 6.79 5.52
CA SER A 47 7.94 6.28 5.01
C SER A 47 6.78 7.21 5.29
N SER A 48 6.87 8.01 6.36
CA SER A 48 5.76 8.85 6.83
C SER A 48 5.83 10.30 6.34
N SER A 49 7.00 10.81 5.93
CA SER A 49 7.17 12.25 5.70
C SER A 49 6.30 12.81 4.57
N ASP A 50 5.99 12.01 3.55
CA ASP A 50 5.32 12.47 2.33
C ASP A 50 4.62 11.33 1.58
N TRP A 51 4.22 10.27 2.28
CA TRP A 51 3.63 9.10 1.64
C TRP A 51 2.53 8.48 2.48
N ASP A 52 1.34 8.48 1.91
CA ASP A 52 0.10 8.14 2.59
C ASP A 52 -0.36 6.73 2.25
N CYS A 53 0.08 6.16 1.13
CA CYS A 53 -0.31 4.81 0.74
C CYS A 53 0.19 3.75 1.72
N GLY A 54 -0.70 3.15 2.49
CA GLY A 54 -0.42 2.05 3.41
C GLY A 54 -1.29 2.18 4.66
N ALA A 55 -1.24 1.19 5.55
CA ALA A 55 -1.99 1.26 6.79
C ALA A 55 -1.24 2.12 7.81
N ASP A 56 -1.85 3.19 8.31
CA ASP A 56 -1.27 4.08 9.34
C ASP A 56 -0.74 3.33 10.58
N ARG A 57 -1.41 2.25 10.97
CA ARG A 57 -1.01 1.44 12.13
C ARG A 57 0.18 0.51 11.85
N PHE A 58 0.59 0.38 10.59
CA PHE A 58 1.66 -0.50 10.15
C PHE A 58 2.60 0.27 9.21
N TRP A 59 3.49 1.10 9.78
CA TRP A 59 4.45 1.91 9.03
C TRP A 59 5.27 1.10 8.01
N LEU A 60 5.52 -0.19 8.28
CA LEU A 60 6.16 -1.11 7.34
C LEU A 60 5.43 -1.24 6.00
N THR A 61 4.10 -1.13 6.00
CA THR A 61 3.29 -1.16 4.78
C THR A 61 3.45 0.13 3.97
N LYS A 62 3.53 1.29 4.64
CA LYS A 62 3.88 2.58 4.01
C LYS A 62 5.30 2.56 3.44
N LEU A 63 6.24 1.98 4.17
CA LEU A 63 7.62 1.80 3.72
C LEU A 63 7.68 0.94 2.45
N ALA A 64 7.03 -0.23 2.48
CA ALA A 64 7.05 -1.17 1.38
C ALA A 64 6.38 -0.57 0.13
N SER A 65 5.21 0.06 0.28
CA SER A 65 4.50 0.69 -0.84
C SER A 65 5.31 1.85 -1.43
N LYS A 66 5.91 2.71 -0.60
CA LYS A 66 6.77 3.82 -1.06
C LYS A 66 7.99 3.31 -1.83
N SER A 67 8.67 2.29 -1.29
CA SER A 67 9.84 1.68 -1.92
C SER A 67 9.47 1.05 -3.27
N MET A 68 8.36 0.32 -3.35
CA MET A 68 7.87 -0.26 -4.59
C MET A 68 7.50 0.82 -5.62
N ALA A 69 6.79 1.87 -5.20
CA ALA A 69 6.37 2.95 -6.06
C ALA A 69 7.57 3.71 -6.63
N GLN A 70 8.58 4.01 -5.81
CA GLN A 70 9.79 4.70 -6.28
C GLN A 70 10.60 3.85 -7.26
N LYS A 71 10.65 2.54 -7.05
CA LYS A 71 11.44 1.64 -7.89
C LYS A 71 10.74 1.33 -9.22
N ARG A 72 9.41 1.23 -9.23
CA ARG A 72 8.63 0.73 -10.39
C ARG A 72 7.85 1.81 -11.12
N CYS A 73 7.49 2.89 -10.44
CA CYS A 73 6.57 3.91 -10.92
C CYS A 73 7.06 5.34 -10.55
N PRO A 74 8.35 5.67 -10.75
CA PRO A 74 8.95 6.88 -10.20
C PRO A 74 8.28 8.18 -10.69
N ASN A 75 7.83 8.23 -11.95
CA ASN A 75 7.29 9.48 -12.53
C ASN A 75 5.83 9.73 -12.15
N VAL A 76 5.17 8.77 -11.50
CA VAL A 76 3.75 8.87 -11.12
C VAL A 76 3.53 8.73 -9.62
N LEU A 77 4.60 8.82 -8.81
CA LEU A 77 4.57 8.74 -7.35
C LEU A 77 3.49 9.63 -6.74
N GLU A 78 3.46 10.90 -7.13
CA GLU A 78 2.54 11.86 -6.53
C GLU A 78 1.08 11.60 -6.91
N GLN A 79 0.83 11.10 -8.13
CA GLN A 79 -0.52 10.71 -8.56
C GLN A 79 -1.02 9.52 -7.75
N ILE A 80 -0.15 8.51 -7.51
CA ILE A 80 -0.47 7.36 -6.65
C ILE A 80 -0.74 7.83 -5.22
N ASN A 81 0.12 8.68 -4.67
CA ASN A 81 0.03 9.17 -3.31
C ASN A 81 -1.25 10.01 -3.08
N SER A 82 -1.60 10.86 -4.04
CA SER A 82 -2.83 11.64 -4.03
C SER A 82 -4.08 10.76 -4.01
N ALA A 83 -4.10 9.66 -4.77
CA ALA A 83 -5.18 8.69 -4.73
C ALA A 83 -5.34 8.07 -3.33
N CYS A 84 -4.23 7.71 -2.68
CA CYS A 84 -4.25 7.17 -1.31
C CYS A 84 -4.76 8.18 -0.29
N ARG A 85 -4.29 9.44 -0.34
CA ARG A 85 -4.80 10.50 0.54
C ARG A 85 -6.30 10.66 0.44
N TRP A 86 -6.83 10.67 -0.77
CA TRP A 86 -8.26 10.80 -0.99
C TRP A 86 -9.02 9.57 -0.47
N HIS A 87 -8.50 8.36 -0.67
CA HIS A 87 -9.08 7.11 -0.18
C HIS A 87 -9.16 7.08 1.35
N ASP A 88 -8.05 7.35 2.04
CA ASP A 88 -8.01 7.40 3.50
C ASP A 88 -8.90 8.51 4.06
N PHE A 89 -8.97 9.66 3.38
CA PHE A 89 -9.90 10.74 3.73
C PHE A 89 -11.36 10.29 3.59
N CYS A 90 -11.72 9.63 2.49
CA CYS A 90 -13.07 9.11 2.24
C CYS A 90 -13.53 8.16 3.38
N TYR A 91 -12.64 7.24 3.79
CA TYR A 91 -12.90 6.32 4.89
C TYR A 91 -12.97 7.02 6.24
N SER A 92 -12.01 7.89 6.56
CA SER A 92 -11.92 8.53 7.88
C SER A 92 -13.07 9.49 8.16
N GLN A 93 -13.58 10.16 7.13
CA GLN A 93 -14.72 11.07 7.25
C GLN A 93 -16.06 10.36 7.06
N GLY A 94 -16.07 9.09 6.64
CA GLY A 94 -17.30 8.36 6.33
C GLY A 94 -18.15 9.06 5.26
N LEU A 95 -17.50 9.69 4.27
CA LEU A 95 -18.21 10.48 3.24
C LEU A 95 -19.16 9.62 2.43
N GLU A 96 -18.74 8.40 2.13
CA GLU A 96 -19.44 7.47 1.26
C GLU A 96 -19.27 6.03 1.78
N GLY A 97 -20.00 5.09 1.16
CA GLY A 97 -19.83 3.67 1.42
C GLY A 97 -18.44 3.18 1.02
N GLN A 98 -18.01 2.09 1.66
CA GLN A 98 -16.71 1.46 1.42
C GLN A 98 -16.46 1.19 -0.07
N ASP A 99 -17.46 0.62 -0.73
CA ASP A 99 -17.45 0.27 -2.15
C ASP A 99 -17.25 1.48 -3.04
N VAL A 100 -17.81 2.63 -2.68
CA VAL A 100 -17.69 3.87 -3.45
C VAL A 100 -16.32 4.52 -3.25
N CYS A 101 -15.83 4.56 -2.00
CA CYS A 101 -14.45 4.99 -1.72
C CYS A 101 -13.44 4.11 -2.50
N ASP A 102 -13.60 2.79 -2.47
CA ASP A 102 -12.71 1.87 -3.20
C ASP A 102 -12.82 2.04 -4.72
N SER A 103 -14.03 2.32 -5.25
CA SER A 103 -14.22 2.53 -6.70
C SER A 103 -13.52 3.79 -7.19
N ARG A 104 -13.71 4.91 -6.50
CA ARG A 104 -13.07 6.18 -6.87
C ARG A 104 -11.55 6.14 -6.73
N PHE A 105 -11.04 5.41 -5.72
CA PHE A 105 -9.62 5.14 -5.62
C PHE A 105 -9.10 4.36 -6.83
N CYS A 106 -9.78 3.28 -7.22
CA CYS A 106 -9.45 2.52 -8.43
C CYS A 106 -9.51 3.38 -9.69
N ASP A 107 -10.52 4.25 -9.82
CA ASP A 107 -10.63 5.16 -10.97
C ASP A 107 -9.46 6.15 -11.01
N ALA A 108 -9.07 6.73 -9.88
CA ALA A 108 -7.92 7.61 -9.80
C ALA A 108 -6.63 6.90 -10.24
N LEU A 109 -6.43 5.65 -9.81
CA LEU A 109 -5.28 4.82 -10.17
C LEU A 109 -5.27 4.40 -11.65
N GLN A 110 -6.44 4.15 -12.26
CA GLN A 110 -6.55 3.82 -13.68
C GLN A 110 -6.33 5.03 -14.60
N ASN A 111 -6.62 6.23 -14.11
CA ASN A 111 -6.49 7.49 -14.85
C ASN A 111 -5.13 8.19 -14.63
N ILE A 112 -4.16 7.50 -14.01
CA ILE A 112 -2.79 8.00 -13.90
C ILE A 112 -2.24 8.31 -15.30
N GLN A 113 -1.69 9.50 -15.45
CA GLN A 113 -1.02 9.93 -16.67
C GLN A 113 0.44 9.51 -16.60
N TYR A 114 0.82 8.58 -17.48
CA TYR A 114 2.19 8.11 -17.62
C TYR A 114 2.93 8.91 -18.69
N PRO A 115 4.24 9.15 -18.51
CA PRO A 115 5.06 9.78 -19.55
C PRO A 115 5.13 8.97 -20.85
N THR A 116 5.09 7.64 -20.75
CA THR A 116 5.15 6.73 -21.90
C THR A 116 4.23 5.52 -21.70
N GLU A 117 3.80 4.90 -22.81
CA GLU A 117 3.05 3.64 -22.78
C GLU A 117 3.87 2.45 -22.25
N GLU A 118 5.20 2.50 -22.38
CA GLU A 118 6.09 1.48 -21.80
C GLU A 118 6.12 1.58 -20.27
N GLU A 119 6.18 2.79 -19.74
CA GLU A 119 6.10 3.03 -18.30
C GLU A 119 4.74 2.60 -17.74
N LYS A 120 3.66 2.95 -18.44
CA LYS A 120 2.30 2.48 -18.10
C LYS A 120 2.21 0.96 -18.02
N LYS A 121 2.83 0.25 -18.96
CA LYS A 121 2.83 -1.22 -19.00
C LYS A 121 3.68 -1.84 -17.90
N SER A 122 4.80 -1.21 -17.53
CA SER A 122 5.74 -1.75 -16.52
C SER A 122 5.34 -1.42 -15.08
N CYS A 123 4.58 -0.34 -14.86
CA CYS A 123 4.09 0.07 -13.57
C CYS A 123 2.78 -0.68 -13.20
N HIS A 124 2.90 -1.89 -12.66
CA HIS A 124 1.75 -2.69 -12.23
C HIS A 124 1.16 -2.30 -10.86
N LEU A 125 1.84 -1.41 -10.13
CA LEU A 125 1.49 -1.11 -8.74
C LEU A 125 0.08 -0.51 -8.59
N PRO A 126 -0.38 0.46 -9.41
CA PRO A 126 -1.74 0.99 -9.31
C PRO A 126 -2.83 -0.08 -9.47
N ARG A 127 -2.62 -1.05 -10.37
CA ARG A 127 -3.55 -2.19 -10.51
C ARG A 127 -3.58 -3.03 -9.24
N ALA A 128 -2.42 -3.44 -8.73
CA ALA A 128 -2.33 -4.26 -7.52
C ALA A 128 -2.96 -3.58 -6.29
N MET A 129 -2.82 -2.26 -6.17
CA MET A 129 -3.44 -1.47 -5.09
C MET A 129 -4.97 -1.48 -5.19
N CYS A 130 -5.52 -1.26 -6.39
CA CYS A 130 -6.97 -1.36 -6.62
C CYS A 130 -7.51 -2.76 -6.29
N ASP A 131 -6.85 -3.81 -6.78
CA ASP A 131 -7.25 -5.20 -6.52
C ASP A 131 -7.25 -5.51 -5.01
N THR A 132 -6.25 -5.00 -4.29
CA THR A 132 -6.11 -5.19 -2.84
C THR A 132 -7.28 -4.57 -2.07
N VAL A 133 -7.67 -3.32 -2.38
CA VAL A 133 -8.78 -2.68 -1.66
C VAL A 133 -10.12 -3.33 -2.01
N LYS A 134 -10.32 -3.76 -3.26
CA LYS A 134 -11.55 -4.46 -3.68
C LYS A 134 -11.69 -5.83 -3.04
N LEU A 135 -10.60 -6.61 -2.96
CA LEU A 135 -10.59 -7.88 -2.25
C LEU A 135 -10.79 -7.68 -0.74
N GLY A 136 -10.09 -6.71 -0.14
CA GLY A 136 -10.25 -6.36 1.27
C GLY A 136 -11.69 -5.94 1.61
N GLY A 137 -12.30 -5.10 0.78
CA GLY A 137 -13.69 -4.68 0.96
C GLY A 137 -14.70 -5.79 0.75
N ALA A 138 -14.51 -6.66 -0.24
CA ALA A 138 -15.38 -7.83 -0.43
C ALA A 138 -15.35 -8.80 0.76
N LEU A 139 -14.18 -8.99 1.39
CA LEU A 139 -14.03 -9.84 2.58
C LEU A 139 -14.71 -9.23 3.81
N ILE A 140 -14.64 -7.90 3.98
CA ILE A 140 -15.27 -7.18 5.12
C ILE A 140 -16.79 -7.08 4.94
N TYR A 141 -17.28 -6.83 3.72
CA TYR A 141 -18.71 -6.66 3.46
C TYR A 141 -19.48 -7.99 3.57
N ARG A 142 -18.89 -9.10 3.11
CA ARG A 142 -19.51 -10.43 3.22
C ARG A 142 -19.73 -10.89 4.67
N ASP A 143 -18.98 -10.31 5.62
CA ASP A 143 -19.12 -10.58 7.05
C ASP A 143 -20.23 -9.72 7.70
N LYS A 144 -20.54 -8.55 7.12
CA LYS A 144 -21.61 -7.66 7.60
C LYS A 144 -22.98 -7.98 7.02
N SER A 145 -23.08 -8.66 5.89
CA SER A 145 -24.37 -9.08 5.30
C SER A 145 -24.96 -10.34 5.92
N ASN A 146 -24.24 -10.99 6.85
CA ASN A 146 -24.66 -12.20 7.58
C ASN A 146 -24.97 -11.93 9.06
N GLN A 147 -25.14 -10.66 9.46
CA GLN A 147 -25.66 -10.22 10.75
C GLN A 147 -26.97 -9.46 10.55
#